data_AF-A0A6M1MJ14-F1
#
_entry.id   AF-A0A6M1MJ14-F1
#
_cell.length_a   1.000
_cell.length_b   1.000
_cell.length_c   1.000
_cell.angle_alpha   90.00
_cell.angle_beta   90.00
_cell.angle_gamma   90.00
#
_symmetry.space_group_name_H-M   'P 1'
#
loop_
_entity.id
_entity.type
_entity.pdbx_description
1 polymer ?
#
loop_
_entity_poly.entity_id
_entity_poly.type
_entity_poly.pdbx_seq_one_letter_code
_entity_poly.pdbx_strand_id
1 'polypeptide(L)' 'MNAPSEMSFEEMLKVKLEVLRREHRDLDEAIHALETTGRPDQLTLRRLKKQKLALKDAITRIEDQLIPDIIA' A
#
# COMPACT_ATOMS: atom_id res chain seq x y z
N MET A 1 29.70 -4.67 -21.38
CA MET A 1 28.41 -5.39 -21.42
C MET A 1 28.22 -6.06 -20.06
N ASN A 2 27.62 -5.37 -19.08
CA ASN A 2 27.26 -6.00 -17.81
C ASN A 2 25.86 -6.60 -17.94
N ALA A 3 25.74 -7.87 -17.59
CA ALA A 3 24.55 -8.68 -17.80
C ALA A 3 23.32 -8.12 -17.05
N PRO A 4 22.14 -8.01 -17.68
CA PRO A 4 20.90 -7.65 -17.00
C PRO A 4 20.28 -8.95 -16.47
N SER A 5 20.80 -9.48 -15.38
CA SER A 5 20.32 -10.75 -14.85
C SER A 5 20.46 -10.78 -13.34
N GLU A 6 19.59 -10.00 -12.71
CA GLU A 6 18.96 -10.17 -11.39
C GLU A 6 18.23 -8.85 -11.16
N MET A 7 16.89 -8.86 -11.04
CA MET A 7 16.20 -7.68 -10.52
C MET A 7 16.89 -7.31 -9.21
N SER A 8 17.45 -6.11 -9.14
CA SER A 8 18.07 -5.64 -7.90
C SER A 8 17.03 -5.74 -6.78
N PHE A 9 17.48 -6.09 -5.58
CA PHE A 9 16.61 -6.12 -4.40
C PHE A 9 15.82 -4.80 -4.24
N GLU A 10 16.44 -3.68 -4.58
CA GLU A 10 15.77 -2.37 -4.63
C GLU A 10 14.67 -2.28 -5.71
N GLU A 11 14.90 -2.84 -6.91
CA GLU A 11 13.90 -2.87 -7.97
C GLU A 11 12.70 -3.73 -7.57
N MET A 12 12.94 -4.85 -6.90
CA MET A 12 11.88 -5.70 -6.34
C MET A 12 11.07 -4.96 -5.28
N LEU A 13 11.73 -4.24 -4.37
CA LEU A 13 11.06 -3.42 -3.36
C LEU A 13 10.25 -2.28 -3.99
N LYS A 14 10.76 -1.62 -5.03
CA LYS A 14 10.02 -0.58 -5.78
C LYS A 14 8.78 -1.14 -6.46
N VAL A 15 8.86 -2.30 -7.12
CA VAL A 15 7.70 -2.97 -7.71
C VAL A 15 6.67 -3.31 -6.64
N LYS A 16 7.11 -3.87 -5.51
CA LYS A 16 6.22 -4.21 -4.39
C LYS A 16 5.56 -2.96 -3.79
N LEU A 17 6.31 -1.87 -3.65
CA LEU A 17 5.79 -0.59 -3.17
C LEU A 17 4.68 -0.05 -4.07
N GLU A 18 4.88 -0.07 -5.39
CA GLU A 18 3.87 0.38 -6.36
C GLU A 18 2.60 -0.48 -6.31
N VAL A 19 2.73 -1.81 -6.16
CA VAL A 19 1.58 -2.70 -5.98
C VAL A 19 0.80 -2.33 -4.71
N LEU A 20 1.49 -2.20 -3.57
CA LEU A 20 0.83 -1.85 -2.30
C LEU A 20 0.17 -0.46 -2.36
N ARG A 21 0.82 0.53 -3.00
CA ARG A 21 0.25 1.87 -3.20
C ARG A 21 -1.02 1.83 -4.04
N ARG A 22 -1.04 1.00 -5.08
CA ARG A 22 -2.24 0.79 -5.91
C ARG A 22 -3.35 0.14 -5.09
N GLU A 23 -3.07 -0.96 -4.40
CA GLU A 23 -4.05 -1.64 -3.55
C GLU A 23 -4.60 -0.71 -2.46
N HIS A 24 -3.76 0.12 -1.85
CA HIS A 24 -4.19 1.10 -0.85
C HIS A 24 -5.15 2.15 -1.45
N ARG A 25 -4.92 2.59 -2.70
CA ARG A 25 -5.81 3.53 -3.39
C ARG A 25 -7.14 2.88 -3.75
N ASP A 26 -7.11 1.68 -4.32
CA ASP A 26 -8.31 0.92 -4.68
C ASP A 26 -9.18 0.68 -3.45
N LEU A 27 -8.55 0.40 -2.30
CA LEU A 27 -9.24 0.18 -1.04
C LEU A 27 -9.81 1.48 -0.45
N ASP A 28 -9.20 2.63 -0.71
CA ASP A 28 -9.74 3.94 -0.34
C ASP A 28 -11.00 4.28 -1.16
N GLU A 29 -10.95 4.03 -2.47
CA GLU A 29 -12.10 4.20 -3.36
C GLU A 29 -13.27 3.29 -2.94
N ALA A 30 -12.98 2.04 -2.58
CA ALA A 30 -13.99 1.12 -2.06
C ALA A 30 -14.62 1.61 -0.75
N ILE A 31 -13.82 2.14 0.18
CA ILE A 31 -14.33 2.75 1.42
C ILE A 31 -15.24 3.94 1.09
N HIS A 32 -14.81 4.82 0.19
CA HIS A 32 -15.60 6.00 -0.20
C HIS A 32 -16.93 5.62 -0.87
N ALA A 33 -16.93 4.61 -1.74
CA ALA A 33 -18.14 4.08 -2.36
C ALA A 33 -19.12 3.49 -1.32
N LEU A 34 -18.60 2.76 -0.31
CA LEU A 34 -19.43 2.25 0.78
C LEU A 34 -19.98 3.37 1.69
N GLU A 35 -19.20 4.41 1.95
CA GLU A 35 -19.62 5.54 2.79
C GLU A 35 -20.68 6.41 2.12
N THR A 36 -20.62 6.55 0.79
CA THR A 36 -21.61 7.29 -0.01
C THR A 36 -22.90 6.50 -0.24
N THR A 37 -22.89 5.19 0.00
CA THR A 37 -24.10 4.36 -0.03
C THR A 37 -24.94 4.65 1.21
N GLY A 38 -26.20 5.09 1.04
CA GLY A 38 -27.08 5.59 2.11
C GLY A 38 -27.41 4.61 3.26
N ARG A 39 -26.90 3.37 3.22
CA ARG A 39 -26.84 2.44 4.36
C ARG A 39 -25.45 1.81 4.41
N PRO A 40 -24.46 2.47 5.02
CA PRO A 40 -23.11 1.93 5.12
C PRO A 40 -23.10 0.71 6.04
N ASP A 41 -22.61 -0.42 5.55
CA ASP A 41 -22.29 -1.56 6.41
C ASP A 41 -21.06 -1.21 7.25
N GLN A 42 -21.31 -0.81 8.50
CA GLN A 42 -20.27 -0.38 9.43
C GLN A 42 -19.24 -1.47 9.74
N LEU A 43 -19.64 -2.76 9.73
CA LEU A 43 -18.71 -3.87 9.96
C LEU A 43 -17.76 -4.01 8.77
N THR A 44 -18.29 -3.94 7.55
CA THR A 44 -17.49 -3.95 6.32
C THR A 44 -16.56 -2.74 6.25
N LEU A 45 -17.05 -1.53 6.54
CA LEU A 45 -16.23 -0.32 6.61
C LEU A 45 -15.10 -0.44 7.63
N ARG A 46 -15.37 -0.96 8.83
CA ARG A 46 -14.34 -1.15 9.85
C ARG A 46 -13.26 -2.15 9.40
N ARG A 47 -13.67 -3.23 8.71
CA ARG A 47 -12.74 -4.21 8.15
C ARG A 47 -11.85 -3.60 7.07
N LEU A 48 -12.44 -2.84 6.14
CA LEU A 48 -11.69 -2.14 5.09
C LEU A 48 -10.73 -1.12 5.68
N LYS A 49 -11.17 -0.26 6.61
CA LYS A 49 -10.27 0.71 7.28
C LYS A 49 -9.10 0.04 7.99
N LYS A 50 -9.30 -1.13 8.60
CA LYS A 50 -8.21 -1.92 9.19
C LYS A 50 -7.24 -2.45 8.14
N GLN A 51 -7.74 -2.94 7.00
CA GLN A 51 -6.90 -3.37 5.88
C GLN A 51 -6.11 -2.19 5.29
N LYS A 52 -6.74 -1.01 5.15
CA LYS A 52 -6.08 0.23 4.72
C LYS A 52 -4.90 0.58 5.61
N LEU A 53 -5.09 0.51 6.93
CA LEU A 53 -4.04 0.79 7.90
C LEU A 53 -2.87 -0.20 7.76
N ALA A 54 -3.16 -1.50 7.63
CA ALA A 54 -2.13 -2.52 7.43
C ALA A 54 -1.33 -2.32 6.12
N LEU A 55 -2.01 -1.94 5.03
CA LEU A 55 -1.35 -1.59 3.78
C LEU A 55 -0.44 -0.36 3.93
N LYS A 56 -0.93 0.68 4.61
CA LYS A 56 -0.12 1.86 4.93
C LYS A 56 1.13 1.51 5.73
N ASP A 57 0.99 0.70 6.78
CA ASP A 57 2.14 0.25 7.59
C ASP A 57 3.15 -0.55 6.77
N ALA A 58 2.67 -1.40 5.85
CA ALA A 58 3.53 -2.15 4.94
C ALA A 58 4.25 -1.24 3.92
N ILE A 59 3.57 -0.23 3.40
CA ILE A 59 4.15 0.80 2.52
C ILE A 59 5.26 1.52 3.26
N THR A 60 4.99 2.06 4.45
CA THR A 60 5.99 2.78 5.24
C THR A 60 7.22 1.91 5.53
N ARG A 61 7.05 0.64 5.90
CA ARG A 61 8.19 -0.28 6.12
C ARG A 61 9.06 -0.50 4.87
N ILE A 62 8.46 -0.50 3.68
CA ILE A 62 9.22 -0.65 2.42
C ILE A 62 9.86 0.69 2.03
N GLU A 63 9.17 1.80 2.25
CA GLU A 63 9.72 3.15 2.06
C GLU A 63 10.93 3.38 2.98
N ASP A 64 10.87 2.98 4.25
CA ASP A 64 11.98 3.07 5.21
C ASP A 64 13.18 2.21 4.76
N GLN A 65 12.94 1.06 4.13
CA GLN A 65 14.00 0.21 3.58
C GLN A 65 14.63 0.80 2.31
N LEU A 66 13.87 1.57 1.53
CA LEU A 66 14.34 2.22 0.30
C LEU A 66 14.94 3.61 0.55
N ILE A 67 14.47 4.30 1.58
CA ILE A 67 14.85 5.67 1.94
C ILE A 67 15.07 5.70 3.47
N PRO A 68 16.24 5.25 3.95
CA PRO A 68 16.51 5.10 5.38
C PRO A 68 16.60 6.43 6.17
N ASP A 69 16.39 7.59 5.55
CA ASP A 69 16.90 8.88 6.04
C ASP A 69 15.84 10.01 6.14
N ILE A 70 14.56 9.68 6.41
CA ILE A 70 13.47 10.70 6.54
C ILE A 70 12.73 10.65 7.88
N ILE A 71 12.97 9.66 8.75
CA ILE A 71 12.33 9.55 10.07
C ILE A 71 13.40 9.45 11.18
N ALA A 72 14.12 10.56 11.42
CA ALA A 72 14.93 10.82 12.61
C ALA A 72 14.57 12.19 13.20
#